data_AF-A0A7V5DSB2-F1
#
_entry.id   AF-A0A7V5DSB2-F1
#
_cell.length_a   1.000
_cell.length_b   1.000
_cell.length_c   1.000
_cell.angle_alpha   90.00
_cell.angle_beta   90.00
_cell.angle_gamma   90.00
#
_symmetry.space_group_name_H-M   'P 1'
#
loop_
_entity.id
_entity.type
_entity.pdbx_description
1 polymer ?
#
loop_
_entity_poly.entity_id
_entity_poly.type
_entity_poly.pdbx_seq_one_letter_code
_entity_poly.pdbx_strand_id
1 'polypeptide(L)'
;MDELFWIKLINEAIPFLLLTFLGLVTYKGFKKNQNIISEKEDLVKRYILFRGDKQARLKIYGNNKEVYQELLKNISDSWKNFKKTYDQYMINLSKNMKKTKRLLILFTFGLILNSGRLLGEEYYFFGLKSRFIVTLLKELSYYILVFLSFFLLKTQIQRFFSPKSEVSQIDREILFFPNSLSIDEEYESLYNEFDPINLKGEEDGK
;
A
#
# COMPACT_ATOMS: atom_id res chain seq x y z
N MET A 1 5.43 49.61 -5.00
CA MET A 1 6.36 48.72 -4.27
C MET A 1 5.69 47.41 -3.89
N ASP A 2 4.37 47.39 -3.66
CA ASP A 2 3.65 46.18 -3.23
C ASP A 2 3.49 45.10 -4.33
N GLU A 3 3.21 45.47 -5.59
CA GLU A 3 2.95 44.48 -6.65
C GLU A 3 4.14 43.56 -6.94
N LEU A 4 5.36 44.10 -6.96
CA LEU A 4 6.60 43.34 -7.15
C LEU A 4 6.87 42.37 -5.98
N PHE A 5 6.45 42.73 -4.77
CA PHE A 5 6.55 41.85 -3.60
C PHE A 5 5.53 40.72 -3.68
N TRP A 6 4.28 41.02 -4.03
CA TRP A 6 3.23 40.01 -4.23
C TRP A 6 3.56 39.00 -5.31
N ILE A 7 4.11 39.44 -6.45
CA ILE A 7 4.51 38.54 -7.54
C ILE A 7 5.63 37.60 -7.09
N LYS A 8 6.65 38.10 -6.38
CA LYS A 8 7.72 37.27 -5.82
C LYS A 8 7.20 36.26 -4.80
N LEU A 9 6.32 36.71 -3.91
CA LEU A 9 5.72 35.87 -2.88
C LEU A 9 4.89 34.74 -3.50
N ILE A 10 4.08 35.03 -4.53
CA ILE A 10 3.31 34.02 -5.26
C ILE A 10 4.23 33.04 -5.98
N ASN A 11 5.30 33.53 -6.63
CA ASN A 11 6.26 32.70 -7.35
C ASN A 11 7.01 31.72 -6.43
N GLU A 12 7.21 32.05 -5.17
CA GLU A 12 7.83 31.15 -4.18
C GLU A 12 6.80 30.29 -3.43
N ALA A 13 5.59 30.81 -3.20
CA ALA A 13 4.51 30.08 -2.52
C ALA A 13 3.96 28.92 -3.35
N ILE A 14 3.81 29.09 -4.68
CA ILE A 14 3.30 28.04 -5.57
C ILE A 14 4.16 26.77 -5.53
N PRO A 15 5.48 26.80 -5.78
CA PRO A 15 6.32 25.60 -5.72
C PRO A 15 6.38 25.02 -4.30
N PHE A 16 6.40 25.87 -3.26
CA PHE A 16 6.34 25.41 -1.87
C PHE A 16 5.07 24.62 -1.56
N LEU A 17 3.90 25.12 -1.96
CA LEU A 17 2.63 24.44 -1.77
C LEU A 17 2.58 23.13 -2.57
N LEU A 18 3.02 23.14 -3.83
CA LEU A 18 3.07 21.92 -4.66
C LEU A 18 3.96 20.85 -4.03
N LEU A 19 5.14 21.22 -3.53
CA LEU A 19 6.04 20.30 -2.82
C LEU A 19 5.44 19.77 -1.52
N THR A 20 4.77 20.63 -0.75
CA THR A 20 4.07 20.24 0.48
C THR A 20 2.96 19.22 0.18
N PHE A 21 2.14 19.48 -0.83
CA PHE A 21 1.11 18.54 -1.27
C PHE A 21 1.70 17.24 -1.78
N LEU A 22 2.82 17.29 -2.51
CA LEU A 22 3.52 16.12 -3.00
C LEU A 22 4.00 15.25 -1.82
N GLY A 23 4.62 15.85 -0.81
CA GLY A 23 5.01 15.16 0.43
C GLY A 23 3.82 14.53 1.17
N LEU A 24 2.72 15.26 1.31
CA LEU A 24 1.50 14.77 1.97
C LEU A 24 0.87 13.58 1.21
N VAL A 25 0.81 13.66 -0.12
CA VAL A 25 0.29 12.58 -0.98
C VAL A 25 1.17 11.34 -0.89
N THR A 26 2.50 11.52 -0.93
CA THR A 26 3.46 10.42 -0.75
C THR A 26 3.26 9.78 0.62
N TYR A 27 3.22 10.56 1.69
CA TYR A 27 3.04 10.05 3.05
C TYR A 27 1.72 9.30 3.23
N LYS A 28 0.59 9.90 2.84
CA LYS A 28 -0.73 9.27 2.96
C LYS A 28 -0.82 8.00 2.11
N GLY A 29 -0.29 8.03 0.89
CA GLY A 29 -0.22 6.86 0.02
C GLY A 29 0.60 5.73 0.63
N PHE A 30 1.77 6.07 1.15
CA PHE A 30 2.71 5.14 1.77
C PHE A 30 2.12 4.48 3.03
N LYS A 31 1.58 5.29 3.96
CA LYS A 31 0.96 4.81 5.20
C LYS A 31 -0.21 3.88 4.92
N LYS A 32 -1.08 4.25 3.97
CA LYS A 32 -2.23 3.40 3.60
C LYS A 32 -1.78 2.07 3.00
N ASN A 33 -0.75 2.08 2.15
CA ASN A 33 -0.19 0.84 1.63
C ASN A 33 0.35 -0.01 2.77
N GLN A 34 1.16 0.53 3.69
CA GLN A 34 1.69 -0.20 4.83
C GLN A 34 0.62 -0.87 5.69
N ASN A 35 -0.49 -0.18 5.98
CA ASN A 35 -1.58 -0.78 6.74
C ASN A 35 -2.20 -1.97 6.01
N ILE A 36 -2.52 -1.82 4.71
CA ILE A 36 -3.08 -2.90 3.88
C ILE A 36 -2.14 -4.13 3.88
N ILE A 37 -0.84 -3.89 3.87
CA ILE A 37 0.18 -4.94 3.86
C ILE A 37 0.20 -5.68 5.20
N SER A 38 0.21 -4.93 6.31
CA SER A 38 0.18 -5.50 7.66
C SER A 38 -1.08 -6.36 7.86
N GLU A 39 -2.24 -5.85 7.46
CA GLU A 39 -3.51 -6.59 7.55
C GLU A 39 -3.48 -7.87 6.69
N LYS A 40 -2.88 -7.82 5.49
CA LYS A 40 -2.70 -8.99 4.62
C LYS A 40 -1.79 -10.03 5.27
N GLU A 41 -0.67 -9.62 5.85
CA GLU A 41 0.26 -10.54 6.53
C GLU A 41 -0.41 -11.22 7.72
N ASP A 42 -1.20 -10.48 8.51
CA ASP A 42 -1.95 -11.05 9.62
C ASP A 42 -3.09 -11.98 9.16
N LEU A 43 -3.72 -11.70 8.02
CA LEU A 43 -4.67 -12.62 7.39
C LEU A 43 -3.98 -13.93 7.01
N VAL A 44 -2.79 -13.86 6.40
CA VAL A 44 -2.01 -15.03 6.00
C VAL A 44 -1.60 -15.85 7.23
N LYS A 45 -1.04 -15.22 8.27
CA LYS A 45 -0.68 -15.90 9.53
C LYS A 45 -1.87 -16.63 10.14
N ARG A 46 -3.03 -15.97 10.23
CA ARG A 46 -4.27 -16.58 10.75
C ARG A 46 -4.72 -17.78 9.93
N TYR A 47 -4.64 -17.70 8.60
CA TYR A 47 -4.99 -18.83 7.74
C TYR A 47 -4.04 -20.01 7.91
N ILE A 48 -2.72 -19.75 8.05
CA ILE A 48 -1.71 -20.80 8.28
C ILE A 48 -1.97 -21.53 9.59
N LEU A 49 -2.24 -20.80 10.67
CA LEU A 49 -2.56 -21.38 11.98
C LEU A 49 -3.85 -22.22 11.91
N PHE A 50 -4.91 -21.68 11.31
CA PHE A 50 -6.17 -22.41 11.11
C PHE A 50 -5.97 -23.72 10.34
N ARG A 51 -5.22 -23.68 9.24
CA ARG A 51 -4.94 -24.86 8.42
C ARG A 51 -4.12 -25.89 9.20
N GLY A 52 -3.12 -25.45 9.97
CA GLY A 52 -2.29 -26.31 10.82
C GLY A 52 -3.13 -27.07 11.85
N ASP A 53 -3.99 -26.39 12.59
CA ASP A 53 -4.91 -26.99 13.56
C ASP A 53 -5.86 -28.00 12.91
N LYS A 54 -6.53 -27.60 11.81
CA LYS A 54 -7.45 -28.50 11.11
C LYS A 54 -6.74 -29.72 10.51
N GLN A 55 -5.50 -29.59 10.05
CA GLN A 55 -4.70 -30.72 9.58
C GLN A 55 -4.29 -31.66 10.72
N ALA A 56 -4.01 -31.14 11.92
CA ALA A 56 -3.77 -31.97 13.11
C ALA A 56 -5.04 -32.74 13.52
N ARG A 57 -6.21 -32.08 13.55
CA ARG A 57 -7.50 -32.71 13.85
C ARG A 57 -7.89 -33.77 12.82
N LEU A 58 -7.63 -33.54 11.53
CA LEU A 58 -7.87 -34.54 10.48
C LEU A 58 -7.05 -35.83 10.68
N LYS A 59 -5.83 -35.73 11.23
CA LYS A 59 -5.01 -36.92 11.56
C LYS A 59 -5.55 -37.70 12.76
N ILE A 60 -6.12 -37.01 13.75
CA ILE A 60 -6.65 -37.61 14.99
C ILE A 60 -8.04 -38.22 14.76
N TYR A 61 -8.93 -37.50 14.06
CA TYR A 61 -10.33 -37.87 13.88
C TYR A 61 -10.64 -38.52 12.53
N GLY A 62 -9.61 -38.89 11.75
CA GLY A 62 -9.77 -39.43 10.39
C GLY A 62 -10.63 -40.69 10.27
N ASN A 63 -10.84 -41.42 11.36
CA ASN A 63 -11.67 -42.63 11.40
C ASN A 63 -13.18 -42.33 11.54
N ASN A 64 -13.58 -41.11 11.95
CA ASN A 64 -14.98 -40.71 12.00
C ASN A 64 -15.38 -40.00 10.70
N LYS A 65 -16.17 -40.68 9.86
CA LYS A 65 -16.58 -40.19 8.53
C LYS A 65 -17.33 -38.86 8.58
N GLU A 66 -18.18 -38.64 9.57
CA GLU A 66 -18.99 -37.42 9.67
C GLU A 66 -18.10 -36.21 10.03
N VAL A 67 -17.26 -36.36 11.05
CA VAL A 67 -16.30 -35.34 11.48
C VAL A 67 -15.28 -35.02 10.38
N TYR A 68 -14.83 -36.04 9.64
CA TYR A 68 -13.92 -35.86 8.52
C TYR A 68 -14.53 -35.04 7.38
N GLN A 69 -15.78 -35.32 6.99
CA GLN A 69 -16.47 -34.56 5.94
C GLN A 69 -16.72 -33.10 6.37
N GLU A 70 -17.09 -32.88 7.63
CA GLU A 70 -17.30 -31.54 8.17
C GLU A 70 -15.99 -30.72 8.22
N LEU A 71 -14.89 -31.34 8.66
CA LEU A 71 -13.56 -30.71 8.65
C LEU A 71 -13.11 -30.33 7.25
N LEU A 72 -13.31 -31.20 6.25
CA LEU A 72 -12.99 -30.90 4.86
C LEU A 72 -13.84 -29.75 4.30
N LYS A 73 -15.14 -29.72 4.62
CA LYS A 73 -16.04 -28.63 4.23
C LYS A 73 -15.57 -27.30 4.83
N ASN A 74 -15.25 -27.30 6.12
CA ASN A 74 -14.75 -26.11 6.83
C ASN A 74 -13.41 -25.60 6.27
N ILE A 75 -12.49 -26.49 5.88
CA ILE A 75 -11.23 -26.10 5.22
C ILE A 75 -11.51 -25.50 3.84
N SER A 76 -12.42 -26.09 3.07
CA SER A 76 -12.79 -25.62 1.73
C SER A 76 -13.44 -24.23 1.78
N ASP A 77 -14.38 -24.02 2.69
CA ASP A 77 -15.09 -22.76 2.82
C ASP A 77 -14.18 -21.66 3.43
N SER A 78 -13.34 -22.00 4.41
CA SER A 78 -12.28 -21.11 4.91
C SER A 78 -11.29 -20.70 3.81
N TRP A 79 -10.88 -21.62 2.94
CA TRP A 79 -10.02 -21.30 1.80
C TRP A 79 -10.68 -20.33 0.82
N LYS A 80 -11.95 -20.54 0.48
CA LYS A 80 -12.70 -19.62 -0.40
C LYS A 80 -12.77 -18.22 0.20
N ASN A 81 -13.05 -18.13 1.51
CA ASN A 81 -13.13 -16.85 2.22
C ASN A 81 -11.77 -16.16 2.29
N PHE A 82 -10.72 -16.89 2.66
CA PHE A 82 -9.35 -16.40 2.65
C PHE A 82 -8.95 -15.85 1.28
N LYS A 83 -9.18 -16.63 0.21
CA LYS A 83 -8.83 -16.23 -1.16
C LYS A 83 -9.58 -14.96 -1.57
N LYS A 84 -10.88 -14.88 -1.29
CA LYS A 84 -11.69 -13.69 -1.61
C LYS A 84 -11.15 -12.44 -0.90
N THR A 85 -10.86 -12.54 0.39
CA THR A 85 -10.32 -11.44 1.18
C THR A 85 -8.91 -11.05 0.73
N TYR A 86 -8.06 -12.03 0.44
CA TYR A 86 -6.73 -11.81 -0.11
C TYR A 86 -6.77 -11.06 -1.46
N ASP A 87 -7.63 -11.50 -2.39
CA ASP A 87 -7.80 -10.86 -3.68
C ASP A 87 -8.30 -9.41 -3.52
N GLN A 88 -9.19 -9.17 -2.55
CA GLN A 88 -9.68 -7.83 -2.23
C GLN A 88 -8.56 -6.90 -1.71
N TYR A 89 -7.65 -7.40 -0.88
CA TYR A 89 -6.47 -6.64 -0.45
C TYR A 89 -5.56 -6.28 -1.64
N MET A 90 -5.33 -7.22 -2.55
CA MET A 90 -4.52 -6.97 -3.76
C MET A 90 -5.15 -5.91 -4.67
N ILE A 91 -6.47 -5.95 -4.85
CA ILE A 91 -7.21 -4.95 -5.62
C ILE A 91 -7.12 -3.58 -4.95
N ASN A 92 -7.32 -3.51 -3.63
CA ASN A 92 -7.26 -2.27 -2.87
C ASN A 92 -5.86 -1.63 -2.90
N LEU A 93 -4.81 -2.43 -2.76
CA LEU A 93 -3.42 -2.01 -2.86
C LEU A 93 -3.13 -1.43 -4.25
N SER A 94 -3.50 -2.15 -5.32
CA SER A 94 -3.33 -1.70 -6.70
C SER A 94 -4.09 -0.40 -6.99
N LYS A 95 -5.33 -0.28 -6.51
CA LYS A 95 -6.15 0.94 -6.65
C LYS A 95 -5.51 2.13 -5.94
N ASN A 96 -5.01 1.93 -4.72
CA ASN A 96 -4.34 3.00 -3.97
C ASN A 96 -3.03 3.43 -4.64
N MET A 97 -2.20 2.49 -5.09
CA MET A 97 -0.97 2.77 -5.83
C MET A 97 -1.23 3.57 -7.12
N LYS A 98 -2.22 3.17 -7.92
CA LYS A 98 -2.62 3.91 -9.13
C LYS A 98 -3.08 5.33 -8.79
N LYS A 99 -3.85 5.50 -7.72
CA LYS A 99 -4.31 6.82 -7.25
C LYS A 99 -3.14 7.69 -6.83
N THR A 100 -2.25 7.19 -5.98
CA THR A 100 -1.05 7.92 -5.53
C THR A 100 -0.15 8.28 -6.70
N LYS A 101 0.12 7.35 -7.62
CA LYS A 101 0.91 7.62 -8.83
C LYS A 101 0.30 8.74 -9.66
N ARG A 102 -1.01 8.71 -9.89
CA ARG A 102 -1.71 9.75 -10.68
C ARG A 102 -1.59 11.13 -10.04
N LEU A 103 -1.75 11.21 -8.72
CA LEU A 103 -1.59 12.46 -7.99
C LEU A 103 -0.14 12.97 -8.05
N LEU A 104 0.85 12.09 -7.85
CA LEU A 104 2.26 12.45 -7.96
C LEU A 104 2.60 12.99 -9.36
N ILE A 105 2.09 12.36 -10.42
CA ILE A 105 2.26 12.84 -11.79
C ILE A 105 1.64 14.23 -11.95
N LEU A 106 0.43 14.46 -11.44
CA LEU A 106 -0.26 15.75 -11.53
C LEU A 106 0.54 16.86 -10.85
N PHE A 107 0.99 16.65 -9.61
CA PHE A 107 1.79 17.65 -8.89
C PHE A 107 3.16 17.87 -9.53
N THR A 108 3.79 16.81 -10.02
CA THR A 108 5.06 16.92 -10.76
C THR A 108 4.89 17.73 -12.04
N PHE A 109 3.81 17.51 -12.78
CA PHE A 109 3.49 18.28 -13.98
C PHE A 109 3.28 19.76 -13.66
N GLY A 110 2.57 20.07 -12.57
CA GLY A 110 2.44 21.44 -12.07
C GLY A 110 3.79 22.09 -11.75
N LEU A 111 4.71 21.36 -11.11
CA LEU A 111 6.08 21.83 -10.84
C LEU A 111 6.88 22.06 -12.11
N ILE A 112 6.77 21.17 -13.11
CA ILE A 112 7.45 21.32 -14.42
C ILE A 112 6.94 22.56 -15.16
N LEU A 113 5.63 22.80 -15.20
CA LEU A 113 5.08 24.00 -15.83
C LEU A 113 5.56 25.27 -15.11
N ASN A 114 5.57 25.27 -13.77
CA ASN A 114 6.05 26.43 -13.01
C ASN A 114 7.55 26.69 -13.24
N SER A 115 8.37 25.63 -13.20
CA SER A 115 9.82 25.72 -13.46
C SER A 115 10.11 26.19 -14.88
N GLY A 116 9.38 25.66 -15.87
CA GLY A 116 9.50 26.06 -17.28
C GLY A 116 9.12 27.52 -17.51
N ARG A 117 8.07 28.01 -16.84
CA ARG A 117 7.70 29.43 -16.88
C ARG A 117 8.82 30.32 -16.31
N LEU A 118 9.33 29.99 -15.12
CA LEU A 118 10.38 30.76 -14.45
C LEU A 118 11.69 30.78 -15.26
N LEU A 119 12.11 29.63 -15.79
CA LEU A 119 13.30 29.53 -16.63
C LEU A 119 13.13 30.24 -17.98
N GLY A 120 11.92 30.21 -18.56
CA GLY A 120 11.60 30.94 -19.78
C GLY A 120 11.67 32.46 -19.59
N GLU A 121 11.11 32.97 -18.50
CA GLU A 121 11.23 34.38 -18.11
C GLU A 121 12.71 34.77 -17.93
N GLU A 122 13.47 34.00 -17.16
CA GLU A 122 14.88 34.32 -16.93
C GLU A 122 15.75 34.24 -18.19
N TYR A 123 15.51 33.24 -19.05
CA TYR A 123 16.21 33.13 -20.32
C TYR A 123 15.92 34.33 -21.23
N TYR A 124 14.65 34.76 -21.31
CA TYR A 124 14.25 35.89 -22.14
C TYR A 124 14.85 37.21 -21.66
N PHE A 125 14.85 37.46 -20.34
CA PHE A 125 15.33 38.73 -19.78
C PHE A 125 16.84 38.80 -19.55
N PHE A 126 17.49 37.69 -19.17
CA PHE A 126 18.89 37.68 -18.73
C PHE A 126 19.79 36.78 -19.59
N GLY A 127 19.24 35.94 -20.47
CA GLY A 127 19.99 34.95 -21.26
C GLY A 127 20.68 33.88 -20.39
N LEU A 128 21.65 33.17 -20.96
CA LEU A 128 22.44 32.13 -20.25
C LEU A 128 23.55 32.72 -19.36
N LYS A 129 23.19 33.68 -18.51
CA LYS A 129 24.12 34.29 -17.54
C LYS A 129 24.11 33.55 -16.22
N SER A 130 25.00 33.94 -15.30
CA SER A 130 25.12 33.36 -13.96
C SER A 130 23.78 33.28 -13.20
N ARG A 131 22.90 34.29 -13.33
CA ARG A 131 21.56 34.27 -12.72
C ARG A 131 20.70 33.09 -13.18
N PHE A 132 20.67 32.82 -14.49
CA PHE A 132 19.95 31.68 -15.05
C PHE A 132 20.45 30.34 -14.49
N ILE A 133 21.78 30.18 -14.37
CA ILE A 133 22.38 28.96 -13.81
C ILE A 133 21.99 28.77 -12.33
N VAL A 134 21.98 29.85 -11.54
CA VAL A 134 21.59 29.81 -10.12
C VAL A 134 20.12 29.42 -9.98
N THR A 135 19.23 29.98 -10.80
CA THR A 135 17.81 29.64 -10.76
C THR A 135 17.54 28.22 -11.25
N LEU A 136 18.26 27.77 -12.29
CA LEU A 136 18.22 26.38 -12.73
C LEU A 136 18.60 25.40 -11.60
N LEU A 137 19.68 25.68 -10.87
CA LEU A 137 20.11 24.90 -9.71
C LEU A 137 19.09 24.92 -8.58
N LYS A 138 18.48 26.09 -8.31
CA LYS A 138 17.40 26.23 -7.32
C LYS A 138 16.20 25.35 -7.69
N GLU A 139 15.73 25.43 -8.93
CA GLU A 139 14.59 24.62 -9.39
C GLU A 139 14.92 23.12 -9.39
N LEU A 140 16.13 22.72 -9.81
CA LEU A 140 16.59 21.33 -9.76
C LEU A 140 16.50 20.72 -8.35
N SER A 141 16.75 21.52 -7.31
CA SER A 141 16.67 21.04 -5.93
C SER A 141 15.27 20.57 -5.53
N TYR A 142 14.21 21.17 -6.09
CA TYR A 142 12.82 20.76 -5.83
C TYR A 142 12.50 19.37 -6.39
N TYR A 143 13.18 18.96 -7.46
CA TYR A 143 12.99 17.65 -8.07
C TYR A 143 13.60 16.50 -7.28
N ILE A 144 14.44 16.78 -6.27
CA ILE A 144 14.93 15.74 -5.35
C ILE A 144 13.74 15.08 -4.63
N LEU A 145 12.77 15.87 -4.16
CA LEU A 145 11.58 15.35 -3.48
C LEU A 145 10.68 14.55 -4.44
N VAL A 146 10.56 15.01 -5.69
CA VAL A 146 9.83 14.31 -6.75
C VAL A 146 10.46 12.94 -6.98
N PHE A 147 11.78 12.91 -7.20
CA PHE A 147 12.52 11.67 -7.42
C PHE A 147 12.37 10.71 -6.25
N LEU A 148 12.55 11.20 -5.02
CA LEU A 148 12.39 10.40 -3.81
C LEU A 148 10.98 9.81 -3.70
N SER A 149 9.95 10.59 -4.02
CA SER A 149 8.55 10.13 -3.96
C SER A 149 8.25 9.02 -4.96
N PHE A 150 8.75 9.13 -6.20
CA PHE A 150 8.62 8.06 -7.19
C PHE A 150 9.48 6.84 -6.83
N PHE A 151 10.67 7.06 -6.27
CA PHE A 151 11.54 5.99 -5.80
C PHE A 151 10.86 5.17 -4.71
N LEU A 152 10.32 5.83 -3.68
CA LEU A 152 9.57 5.16 -2.59
C LEU A 152 8.38 4.37 -3.14
N LEU A 153 7.61 4.94 -4.07
CA LEU A 153 6.49 4.24 -4.70
C LEU A 153 6.98 3.00 -5.48
N LYS A 154 8.10 3.11 -6.20
CA LYS A 154 8.71 2.00 -6.94
C LYS A 154 9.22 0.90 -6.00
N THR A 155 9.87 1.25 -4.90
CA THR A 155 10.36 0.28 -3.91
C THR A 155 9.20 -0.49 -3.29
N GLN A 156 8.07 0.17 -3.01
CA GLN A 156 6.85 -0.53 -2.59
C GLN A 156 6.40 -1.51 -3.66
N ILE A 157 6.23 -1.07 -4.92
CA ILE A 157 5.81 -1.94 -6.02
C ILE A 157 6.73 -3.15 -6.17
N GLN A 158 8.06 -2.96 -6.11
CA GLN A 158 9.01 -4.06 -6.24
C GLN A 158 8.92 -5.05 -5.08
N ARG A 159 8.74 -4.59 -3.84
CA ARG A 159 8.52 -5.51 -2.71
C ARG A 159 7.23 -6.35 -2.85
N PHE A 160 6.18 -5.79 -3.47
CA PHE A 160 4.87 -6.45 -3.61
C PHE A 160 4.68 -7.29 -4.88
N PHE A 161 5.20 -6.83 -6.01
CA PHE A 161 5.00 -7.47 -7.31
C PHE A 161 6.21 -8.26 -7.79
N SER A 162 7.35 -8.19 -7.10
CA SER A 162 8.46 -9.08 -7.42
C SER A 162 8.11 -10.49 -6.94
N PRO A 163 8.00 -11.48 -7.84
CA PRO A 163 7.86 -12.89 -7.46
C PRO A 163 9.09 -13.44 -6.71
N LYS A 164 10.13 -12.61 -6.55
CA LYS A 164 11.37 -12.90 -5.80
C LYS A 164 11.45 -12.20 -4.44
N SER A 165 10.41 -11.48 -3.99
CA SER A 165 10.44 -11.03 -2.59
C SER A 165 10.24 -12.27 -1.72
N GLU A 166 11.19 -12.54 -0.83
CA GLU A 166 11.17 -13.70 0.06
C GLU A 166 9.81 -13.85 0.76
N VAL A 167 9.14 -12.74 1.10
CA VAL A 167 7.79 -12.74 1.69
C VAL A 167 6.72 -13.28 0.74
N SER A 168 6.75 -12.96 -0.56
CA SER A 168 5.82 -13.53 -1.54
C SER A 168 6.13 -14.99 -1.87
N GLN A 169 7.40 -15.39 -1.79
CA GLN A 169 7.82 -16.78 -1.98
C GLN A 169 7.46 -17.63 -0.76
N ILE A 170 7.65 -17.11 0.46
CA ILE A 170 7.26 -17.73 1.74
C ILE A 170 5.73 -17.81 1.84
N ASP A 171 4.99 -16.76 1.48
CA ASP A 171 3.52 -16.80 1.44
C ASP A 171 3.04 -17.90 0.46
N ARG A 172 3.69 -18.04 -0.71
CA ARG A 172 3.39 -19.11 -1.66
C ARG A 172 3.82 -20.47 -1.12
N GLU A 173 5.02 -20.60 -0.59
CA GLU A 173 5.55 -21.87 -0.12
C GLU A 173 4.79 -22.36 1.12
N ILE A 174 4.38 -21.50 2.04
CA ILE A 174 3.53 -21.89 3.17
C ILE A 174 2.08 -22.18 2.72
N LEU A 175 1.53 -21.44 1.75
CA LEU A 175 0.19 -21.72 1.22
C LEU A 175 0.15 -23.00 0.36
N PHE A 176 1.24 -23.35 -0.34
CA PHE A 176 1.27 -24.45 -1.33
C PHE A 176 2.13 -25.66 -0.92
N PHE A 177 3.00 -25.58 0.10
CA PHE A 177 3.82 -26.70 0.61
C PHE A 177 3.71 -26.84 2.14
N PRO A 178 3.28 -28.01 2.65
CA PRO A 178 3.19 -28.24 4.08
C PRO A 178 4.53 -28.73 4.60
N ASN A 179 5.39 -27.84 5.10
CA ASN A 179 6.55 -28.27 5.90
C ASN A 179 6.46 -27.72 7.32
N SER A 180 6.05 -28.64 8.21
CA SER A 180 6.48 -28.79 9.59
C SER A 180 6.71 -27.50 10.39
N LEU A 181 5.65 -26.99 11.02
CA LEU A 181 5.81 -26.24 12.26
C LEU A 181 5.09 -27.00 13.39
N SER A 182 5.92 -27.34 14.37
CA SER A 182 5.64 -28.06 15.60
C SER A 182 4.63 -27.33 16.48
N ILE A 183 3.64 -28.11 16.93
CA ILE A 183 2.96 -28.13 18.23
C ILE A 183 3.28 -26.94 19.15
N ASP A 184 2.29 -26.05 19.38
CA ASP A 184 1.72 -25.82 20.72
C ASP A 184 0.51 -24.85 20.71
N GLU A 185 -0.45 -25.19 21.57
CA GLU A 185 -1.56 -24.45 22.19
C GLU A 185 -2.79 -23.93 21.40
N GLU A 186 -3.96 -24.25 21.97
CA GLU A 186 -5.33 -24.07 21.48
C GLU A 186 -5.82 -22.60 21.57
N TYR A 187 -6.41 -22.08 20.49
CA TYR A 187 -7.24 -20.88 20.53
C TYR A 187 -8.56 -21.12 19.78
N GLU A 188 -9.61 -21.46 20.53
CA GLU A 188 -10.96 -21.75 20.03
C GLU A 188 -11.77 -20.48 19.67
N SER A 189 -11.19 -19.28 19.87
CA SER A 189 -11.88 -17.99 19.68
C SER A 189 -11.85 -17.43 18.25
N LEU A 190 -11.11 -18.03 17.31
CA LEU A 190 -10.84 -17.43 15.99
C LEU A 190 -11.95 -17.64 14.94
N TYR A 191 -12.96 -18.47 15.22
CA TYR A 191 -14.05 -18.75 14.28
C TYR A 191 -14.92 -17.50 14.00
N ASN A 192 -15.09 -16.62 15.00
CA ASN A 192 -15.99 -15.46 14.93
C ASN A 192 -15.36 -14.20 14.31
N GLU A 193 -14.07 -14.20 13.96
CA GLU A 193 -13.37 -13.02 13.43
C GLU A 193 -13.29 -12.96 11.89
N PHE A 194 -13.83 -13.96 11.20
CA PHE A 194 -13.92 -13.98 9.74
C PHE A 194 -15.24 -13.39 9.20
N ASP A 195 -16.13 -12.94 10.09
CA ASP A 195 -17.35 -12.25 9.71
C ASP A 195 -17.09 -10.75 9.46
N PRO A 196 -17.75 -10.15 8.44
CA PRO A 196 -17.62 -8.73 8.17
C PRO A 196 -18.12 -7.90 9.37
N ILE A 197 -17.40 -6.81 9.68
CA ILE A 197 -17.57 -5.92 10.86
C ILE A 197 -18.99 -5.33 11.09
N ASN A 198 -19.99 -5.58 10.25
CA ASN A 198 -21.32 -4.98 10.37
C ASN A 198 -22.45 -6.02 10.46
N LEU A 199 -22.67 -6.62 11.63
CA LEU A 199 -23.93 -7.28 11.99
C LEU A 199 -24.16 -7.26 13.53
N LYS A 200 -23.95 -6.11 14.17
CA LYS A 200 -24.43 -5.86 15.55
C LYS A 200 -25.10 -4.49 15.64
N GLY A 201 -26.41 -4.53 15.89
CA GLY A 201 -27.37 -3.41 15.90
C GLY A 201 -28.42 -3.68 14.83
N GLU A 202 -29.58 -4.27 15.10
CA GLU A 202 -30.43 -4.22 16.30
C GLU A 202 -31.15 -5.57 16.49
N GLU A 203 -31.08 -6.12 17.71
CA GLU A 203 -32.12 -7.00 18.26
C GLU A 203 -32.96 -6.17 19.24
N ASP A 204 -34.28 -6.40 19.16
CA ASP A 204 -35.35 -6.31 20.17
C ASP A 204 -36.56 -5.57 19.59
N GLY A 205 -37.76 -6.12 19.51
CA GLY A 205 -38.35 -7.15 20.36
C GLY A 205 -39.67 -6.62 20.95
N LYS A 206 -40.72 -6.52 20.12
CA LYS A 206 -42.16 -6.62 20.45
C LYS A 206 -43.01 -6.45 19.20
#